data_AF-W4LLC4-F1
#
_entry.id   AF-W4LLC4-F1
#
_cell.length_a   1.000
_cell.length_b   1.000
_cell.length_c   1.000
_cell.angle_alpha   90.00
_cell.angle_beta   90.00
_cell.angle_gamma   90.00
#
_symmetry.space_group_name_H-M   'P 1'
#
loop_
_entity.id
_entity.type
_entity.pdbx_description
1 polymer ?
#
loop_
_entity_poly.entity_id
_entity_poly.type
_entity_poly.pdbx_seq_one_letter_code
_entity_poly.pdbx_strand_id
1 'polypeptide(L)' 'MQDEIEKQLLELIERYRLRCLWFLATDFVPTTDEQAIQVLEYIERYGDRDGFVQARRLKQWLSPSISEQSVS' A
#
# COMPACT_ATOMS: atom_id res chain seq x y z
N MET A 1 -3.96 -12.56 10.53
CA MET A 1 -2.75 -12.08 9.82
C MET A 1 -3.17 -11.20 8.66
N GLN A 2 -4.03 -11.71 7.76
CA GLN A 2 -4.68 -10.91 6.71
C GLN A 2 -5.37 -9.64 7.26
N ASP A 3 -6.22 -9.79 8.29
CA ASP A 3 -6.98 -8.67 8.89
C ASP A 3 -6.09 -7.56 9.47
N GLU A 4 -4.88 -7.91 9.94
CA GLU A 4 -3.92 -6.96 10.48
C GLU A 4 -3.22 -6.16 9.37
N ILE A 5 -2.94 -6.81 8.23
CA ILE A 5 -2.40 -6.14 7.04
C ILE A 5 -3.43 -5.20 6.43
N GLU A 6 -4.69 -5.64 6.33
CA GLU A 6 -5.80 -4.81 5.85
C GLU A 6 -5.98 -3.57 6.74
N LYS A 7 -5.97 -3.75 8.06
CA LYS A 7 -6.06 -2.63 9.01
C LYS A 7 -4.89 -1.64 8.84
N GLN A 8 -3.65 -2.14 8.75
CA GLN A 8 -2.48 -1.27 8.54
C GLN A 8 -2.54 -0.53 7.20
N LEU A 9 -3.05 -1.16 6.14
CA LEU A 9 -3.28 -0.52 4.86
C LEU A 9 -4.29 0.62 5.00
N LEU A 10 -5.45 0.38 5.62
CA LEU A 10 -6.48 1.39 5.82
C LEU A 10 -5.97 2.57 6.66
N GLU A 11 -5.24 2.30 7.76
CA GLU A 11 -4.65 3.36 8.59
C GLU A 11 -3.62 4.20 7.82
N LEU A 12 -2.82 3.57 6.96
CA LEU A 12 -1.86 4.27 6.13
C LEU A 12 -2.55 5.11 5.04
N ILE A 13 -3.62 4.60 4.44
CA ILE A 13 -4.45 5.32 3.48
C ILE A 13 -5.02 6.58 4.12
N GLU A 14 -5.65 6.46 5.29
CA GLU A 14 -6.23 7.62 5.97
C GLU A 14 -5.16 8.65 6.34
N ARG A 15 -4.00 8.21 6.82
CA ARG A 15 -2.88 9.09 7.17
C ARG A 15 -2.40 9.93 5.98
N TYR A 16 -2.32 9.31 4.80
CA TYR A 16 -1.80 9.96 3.59
C TYR A 16 -2.89 10.43 2.62
N ARG A 17 -4.17 10.32 2.97
CA ARG A 17 -5.32 10.60 2.07
C ARG A 17 -5.23 11.98 1.43
N LEU A 18 -5.05 13.01 2.26
CA LEU A 18 -4.99 14.40 1.77
C LEU A 18 -3.67 14.76 1.09
N ARG A 19 -2.57 14.07 1.40
CA ARG A 19 -1.24 14.40 0.86
C ARG A 19 -0.96 13.68 -0.44
N CYS A 20 -1.17 12.36 -0.47
CA CYS A 20 -0.73 11.48 -1.54
C CYS A 20 -1.89 10.97 -2.41
N LEU A 21 -3.12 10.98 -1.90
CA LEU A 21 -4.26 10.29 -2.51
C LEU A 21 -5.45 11.23 -2.79
N TRP A 22 -5.25 12.55 -2.74
CA TRP A 22 -6.32 13.56 -2.85
C TRP A 22 -7.11 13.48 -4.16
N PHE A 23 -6.52 12.86 -5.20
CA PHE A 23 -7.13 12.68 -6.50
C PHE A 23 -7.99 11.41 -6.61
N LEU A 24 -7.94 10.52 -5.61
CA LEU A 24 -8.85 9.37 -5.50
C LEU A 24 -10.18 9.81 -4.87
N ALA A 25 -11.22 9.02 -5.05
CA ALA A 25 -12.50 9.26 -4.38
C ALA A 25 -12.31 9.32 -2.85
N THR A 26 -13.03 10.21 -2.18
CA THR A 26 -12.87 10.44 -0.74
C THR A 26 -13.16 9.20 0.10
N ASP A 27 -14.04 8.33 -0.38
CA ASP A 27 -14.44 7.04 0.18
C ASP A 27 -13.75 5.85 -0.49
N PHE A 28 -12.74 6.09 -1.33
CA PHE A 28 -12.00 5.00 -1.97
C PHE A 28 -11.33 4.10 -0.92
N VAL A 29 -11.61 2.81 -1.03
CA VAL A 29 -10.99 1.71 -0.28
C VAL A 29 -10.58 0.63 -1.28
N PRO A 30 -9.32 0.17 -1.29
CA PRO A 30 -8.89 -0.89 -2.18
C PRO A 30 -9.58 -2.21 -1.81
N THR A 31 -10.12 -2.92 -2.80
CA THR A 31 -10.77 -4.23 -2.63
C THR A 31 -10.00 -5.38 -3.26
N THR A 32 -8.89 -5.08 -3.95
CA THR A 32 -7.97 -6.07 -4.54
C THR A 32 -6.52 -5.73 -4.20
N ASP A 33 -5.65 -6.74 -4.28
CA ASP A 33 -4.22 -6.59 -4.02
C ASP A 33 -3.57 -5.60 -5.01
N GLU A 34 -4.01 -5.58 -6.27
CA GLU A 34 -3.51 -4.63 -7.28
C GLU A 34 -3.86 -3.19 -6.92
N GLN A 35 -5.09 -2.94 -6.46
CA GLN A 35 -5.50 -1.61 -6.00
C GLN A 35 -4.72 -1.20 -4.76
N ALA A 36 -4.51 -2.12 -3.83
CA ALA A 36 -3.69 -1.88 -2.64
C ALA A 36 -2.25 -1.52 -3.03
N ILE A 37 -1.62 -2.30 -3.91
CA ILE A 37 -0.27 -2.02 -4.42
C ILE A 37 -0.19 -0.65 -5.09
N GLN A 38 -1.15 -0.30 -5.94
CA GLN A 38 -1.18 1.00 -6.61
C GLN A 38 -1.27 2.17 -5.62
N VAL A 39 -2.10 2.05 -4.58
CA VAL A 39 -2.19 3.05 -3.51
C VAL A 39 -0.87 3.18 -2.76
N LEU A 40 -0.25 2.07 -2.42
CA LEU A 40 1.06 2.06 -1.75
C LEU A 40 2.14 2.72 -2.61
N GLU A 41 2.10 2.55 -3.94
CA GLU A 41 3.03 3.23 -4.85
C GLU A 41 2.85 4.75 -4.89
N TYR A 42 1.62 5.25 -4.78
CA TYR A 42 1.39 6.69 -4.62
C TYR A 42 1.98 7.22 -3.32
N ILE A 43 1.85 6.47 -2.23
CA ILE A 43 2.43 6.83 -0.93
C ILE A 43 3.96 6.76 -0.97
N GLU A 44 4.55 5.77 -1.63
CA GLU A 44 6.01 5.71 -1.84
C GLU A 44 6.53 6.91 -2.64
N ARG A 45 5.80 7.31 -3.68
CA ARG A 45 6.24 8.35 -4.61
C ARG A 45 6.07 9.76 -4.08
N TYR A 46 4.99 10.02 -3.34
CA TYR A 46 4.58 11.37 -2.92
C TYR A 46 4.59 11.56 -1.40
N GLY A 47 4.77 10.49 -0.63
CA GLY A 47 4.82 10.52 0.82
C GLY A 47 6.14 11.05 1.35
N ASP A 48 6.26 11.00 2.68
CA ASP A 48 7.51 11.24 3.36
C ASP A 48 8.25 9.91 3.63
N ARG A 49 9.35 9.99 4.38
CA ARG A 49 10.15 8.82 4.73
C ARG A 49 9.36 7.74 5.45
N ASP A 50 8.44 8.10 6.35
CA ASP A 50 7.61 7.14 7.07
C ASP A 50 6.64 6.43 6.12
N GLY A 51 6.00 7.20 5.24
CA GLY A 51 5.10 6.69 4.21
C GLY A 51 5.79 5.71 3.27
N PHE A 52 7.00 6.05 2.80
CA PHE A 52 7.81 5.17 1.96
C PHE A 52 8.14 3.84 2.67
N VAL A 53 8.60 3.90 3.93
CA VAL A 53 9.01 2.70 4.68
C VAL A 53 7.81 1.79 4.94
N GLN A 54 6.69 2.35 5.38
CA GLN A 54 5.48 1.57 5.67
C GLN A 54 4.86 0.99 4.41
N ALA A 55 4.80 1.77 3.32
CA ALA A 55 4.24 1.31 2.06
C ALA A 55 5.05 0.15 1.45
N ARG A 56 6.39 0.25 1.47
CA ARG A 56 7.24 -0.86 1.02
C ARG A 56 7.05 -2.12 1.85
N ARG A 57 6.92 -1.98 3.17
CA ARG A 57 6.68 -3.12 4.06
C ARG A 57 5.35 -3.80 3.70
N LEU A 58 4.28 -3.04 3.50
CA LEU A 58 2.97 -3.59 3.13
C LEU A 58 2.98 -4.25 1.75
N LYS A 59 3.67 -3.68 0.76
CA LYS A 59 3.83 -4.31 -0.57
C LYS A 59 4.49 -5.69 -0.51
N GLN A 60 5.41 -5.93 0.43
CA GLN A 60 6.04 -7.24 0.59
C GLN A 60 5.05 -8.33 1.03
N TRP A 61 3.98 -7.96 1.74
CA TRP A 61 2.96 -8.90 2.20
C TRP A 61 1.85 -9.10 1.16
N LEU A 62 1.58 -8.09 0.33
CA LEU A 62 0.56 -8.12 -0.73
C LEU A 62 1.07 -8.71 -2.06
N SER A 63 2.38 -8.69 -2.30
CA SER A 63 2.94 -9.33 -3.48
C SER A 63 2.85 -10.85 -3.33
N PRO A 64 2.20 -11.57 -4.26
CA PRO A 64 2.27 -13.02 -4.28
C PRO A 64 3.71 -13.43 -4.61
N SER A 65 4.45 -13.84 -3.58
CA SER A 65 5.73 -14.56 -3.65
C SER A 65 6.97 -13.83 -4.22
N ILE A 66 7.87 -13.42 -3.32
CA ILE A 66 9.33 -13.60 -3.53
C ILE A 66 9.61 -15.11 -3.37
N SER A 67 9.07 -15.95 -4.24
CA SER A 67 9.39 -17.39 -4.27
C SER A 67 9.35 -18.01 -5.66
N GLU A 68 9.04 -17.26 -6.73
CA GLU A 68 9.12 -17.79 -8.12
C GLU A 68 10.02 -16.98 -9.07
N GLN A 69 10.79 -16.00 -8.57
CA GLN A 69 11.80 -15.30 -9.38
C GLN A 69 13.14 -15.26 -8.67
N SER A 70 13.73 -16.44 -8.45
CA SER A 70 15.17 -16.59 -8.29
C SER A 70 15.56 -17.98 -8.76
N VAL A 71 16.47 -18.00 -9.75
CA VAL A 71 17.09 -19.15 -10.44
C VAL A 71 16.32 -19.71 -11.65
N SER A 72 16.61 -19.13 -12.82
CA SER A 72 16.98 -19.89 -14.03
C SER A 72 18.10 -19.16 -14.74
#